data_AF-A0A4P5VGP1-F1
#
_entry.id   AF-A0A4P5VGP1-F1
#
_cell.length_a   1.000
_cell.length_b   1.000
_cell.length_c   1.000
_cell.angle_alpha   90.00
_cell.angle_beta   90.00
_cell.angle_gamma   90.00
#
_symmetry.space_group_name_H-M   'P 1'
#
loop_
_entity.id
_entity.type
_entity.pdbx_description
1 polymer ?
#
loop_
_entity_poly.entity_id
_entity_poly.type
_entity_poly.pdbx_seq_one_letter_code
_entity_poly.pdbx_strand_id
1 'polypeptide(L)'
;MAMPTPRQPSFFESSAHGSGVDSTGAAAPGTIRPTTLPLRRDQLLAWQQRVQDHQAPLFASPPASDQQGSLFASPAPGTPTALAGHCNPLGLTPLALDFWRWPQPPHRGASLYFVFDRPDPLPWPLLLYVGETGRADRRWKGEHDCKGYLAAYAEALGRADLSPMLSIRFWCDVPTQPRARRQLEQLLIRRWASPFNKENRDRWATPFTADPD
;
A
#
# COMPACT_ATOMS: atom_id res chain seq x y z
N MET A 1 58.48 8.61 -34.13
CA MET A 1 59.13 7.41 -33.54
C MET A 1 58.07 6.34 -33.43
N ALA A 2 58.28 5.22 -34.13
CA ALA A 2 57.31 4.15 -34.33
C ALA A 2 57.94 2.80 -33.95
N MET A 3 57.06 1.88 -33.56
CA MET A 3 57.21 0.42 -33.43
C MET A 3 57.99 -0.11 -32.20
N PRO A 4 57.81 -1.37 -31.74
CA PRO A 4 56.93 -2.45 -32.27
C PRO A 4 56.12 -3.27 -31.21
N THR A 5 55.03 -3.92 -31.66
CA THR A 5 54.52 -5.24 -31.19
C THR A 5 55.44 -6.34 -31.76
N PRO A 6 55.60 -7.57 -31.20
CA PRO A 6 54.53 -8.58 -31.28
C PRO A 6 54.60 -9.81 -30.30
N ARG A 7 53.63 -10.72 -30.48
CA ARG A 7 53.65 -12.20 -30.41
C ARG A 7 53.11 -12.95 -29.17
N GLN A 8 51.94 -13.56 -29.38
CA GLN A 8 51.56 -14.92 -28.94
C GLN A 8 52.28 -16.01 -29.76
N PRO A 9 52.35 -17.26 -29.27
CA PRO A 9 51.58 -18.40 -29.85
C PRO A 9 50.90 -19.29 -28.76
N SER A 10 49.67 -19.84 -28.92
CA SER A 10 49.23 -21.12 -29.56
C SER A 10 49.79 -22.40 -28.89
N PHE A 11 49.10 -23.48 -28.50
CA PHE A 11 48.16 -24.45 -29.11
C PHE A 11 47.75 -25.43 -27.94
N PHE A 12 46.66 -26.21 -27.90
CA PHE A 12 46.39 -27.45 -28.67
C PHE A 12 45.00 -28.04 -28.29
N GLU A 13 44.40 -28.73 -29.27
CA GLU A 13 43.28 -29.72 -29.27
C GLU A 13 43.46 -30.87 -28.24
N SER A 14 42.59 -31.87 -27.96
CA SER A 14 41.47 -32.52 -28.66
C SER A 14 40.65 -33.41 -27.69
N SER A 15 39.49 -33.84 -28.20
CA SER A 15 38.48 -34.86 -27.81
C SER A 15 38.87 -36.13 -27.00
N ALA A 16 37.92 -36.66 -26.20
CA ALA A 16 37.13 -37.89 -26.47
C ALA A 16 36.61 -38.67 -25.22
N HIS A 17 35.31 -39.05 -25.28
CA HIS A 17 34.64 -40.30 -24.85
C HIS A 17 34.92 -41.01 -23.50
N GLY A 18 33.83 -41.37 -22.79
CA GLY A 18 33.84 -42.44 -21.79
C GLY A 18 32.54 -42.56 -20.97
N SER A 19 31.71 -43.54 -21.32
CA SER A 19 30.43 -43.93 -20.70
C SER A 19 30.57 -44.47 -19.26
N GLY A 20 29.52 -44.34 -18.44
CA GLY A 20 29.39 -45.04 -17.16
C GLY A 20 28.03 -44.80 -16.48
N VAL A 21 27.14 -45.78 -16.61
CA VAL A 21 25.81 -45.89 -15.99
C VAL A 21 26.00 -46.33 -14.53
N ASP A 22 25.31 -45.71 -13.55
CA ASP A 22 24.19 -46.36 -12.83
C ASP A 22 23.77 -45.64 -11.52
N SER A 23 22.46 -45.68 -11.31
CA SER A 23 21.76 -45.85 -10.02
C SER A 23 21.44 -44.66 -9.10
N THR A 24 20.14 -44.62 -8.76
CA THR A 24 19.46 -43.99 -7.62
C THR A 24 19.09 -42.51 -7.73
N GLY A 25 18.10 -42.23 -8.59
CA GLY A 25 17.23 -41.07 -8.46
C GLY A 25 16.41 -41.17 -7.17
N ALA A 26 16.87 -40.51 -6.12
CA ALA A 26 16.03 -40.15 -4.98
C ALA A 26 15.02 -39.10 -5.46
N ALA A 27 13.76 -39.49 -5.57
CA ALA A 27 12.67 -38.55 -5.76
C ALA A 27 12.65 -37.58 -4.57
N ALA A 28 13.09 -36.35 -4.79
CA ALA A 28 12.90 -35.27 -3.84
C ALA A 28 11.40 -35.15 -3.52
N PRO A 29 11.00 -34.98 -2.25
CA PRO A 29 9.60 -34.74 -1.94
C PRO A 29 9.18 -33.47 -2.67
N GLY A 30 8.26 -33.62 -3.63
CA GLY A 30 7.70 -32.49 -4.35
C GLY A 30 7.10 -31.54 -3.33
N THR A 31 7.70 -30.36 -3.18
CA THR A 31 7.09 -29.24 -2.49
C THR A 31 5.77 -28.99 -3.19
N ILE A 32 4.67 -29.43 -2.58
CA ILE A 32 3.32 -29.05 -2.99
C ILE A 32 3.27 -27.54 -2.79
N ARG A 33 3.58 -26.78 -3.85
CA ARG A 33 3.25 -25.36 -3.88
C ARG A 33 1.74 -25.32 -3.75
N PRO A 34 1.18 -24.64 -2.73
CA PRO A 34 -0.26 -24.45 -2.68
C PRO A 34 -0.67 -23.84 -4.01
N THR A 35 -1.50 -24.56 -4.75
CA THR A 35 -2.15 -24.05 -5.95
C THR A 35 -3.16 -23.02 -5.47
N THR A 36 -2.68 -21.80 -5.21
CA THR A 36 -3.54 -20.66 -4.96
C THR A 36 -4.41 -20.51 -6.19
N LEU A 37 -5.72 -20.81 -6.05
CA LEU A 37 -6.66 -20.59 -7.14
C LEU A 37 -6.50 -19.14 -7.59
N PRO A 38 -6.40 -18.88 -8.90
CA PRO A 38 -6.26 -17.52 -9.40
C PRO A 38 -7.45 -16.70 -8.90
N LEU A 39 -7.14 -15.59 -8.25
CA LEU A 39 -8.13 -14.67 -7.74
C LEU A 39 -9.03 -14.22 -8.89
N ARG A 40 -10.32 -14.49 -8.78
CA ARG A 40 -11.26 -14.19 -9.85
C ARG A 40 -11.70 -12.73 -9.81
N ARG A 41 -12.01 -12.17 -10.98
CA ARG A 41 -12.45 -10.78 -11.16
C ARG A 41 -13.66 -10.42 -10.29
N ASP A 42 -14.64 -11.31 -10.21
CA ASP A 42 -15.83 -11.17 -9.37
C ASP A 42 -15.50 -11.08 -7.88
N GLN A 43 -14.50 -11.83 -7.41
CA GLN A 43 -14.06 -11.77 -6.01
C GLN A 43 -13.43 -10.42 -5.66
N LEU A 44 -12.64 -9.84 -6.57
CA LEU A 44 -12.06 -8.50 -6.41
C LEU A 44 -13.13 -7.41 -6.43
N LEU A 45 -14.06 -7.46 -7.37
CA LEU A 45 -15.17 -6.51 -7.45
C LEU A 45 -16.07 -6.59 -6.21
N ALA A 46 -16.40 -7.81 -5.75
CA ALA A 46 -17.17 -8.01 -4.52
C ALA A 46 -16.41 -7.49 -3.29
N TRP A 47 -15.10 -7.69 -3.22
CA TRP A 47 -14.28 -7.15 -2.14
C TRP A 47 -14.27 -5.61 -2.16
N GLN A 48 -14.07 -4.98 -3.32
CA GLN A 48 -14.11 -3.52 -3.48
C GLN A 48 -15.48 -2.96 -3.09
N GLN A 49 -16.58 -3.63 -3.48
CA GLN A 49 -17.93 -3.24 -3.12
C GLN A 49 -18.14 -3.28 -1.60
N ARG A 50 -17.70 -4.34 -0.91
CA ARG A 50 -17.81 -4.41 0.56
C ARG A 50 -17.06 -3.28 1.26
N VAL A 51 -15.86 -2.93 0.76
CA VAL A 51 -15.10 -1.79 1.30
C VAL A 51 -15.88 -0.49 1.07
N GLN A 52 -16.43 -0.31 -0.13
CA GLN A 52 -17.24 0.86 -0.44
C GLN A 52 -18.50 0.95 0.41
N ASP A 53 -19.24 -0.14 0.60
CA ASP A 53 -20.49 -0.15 1.38
C ASP A 53 -20.28 0.36 2.81
N HIS A 54 -19.11 0.08 3.37
CA HIS A 54 -18.71 0.63 4.67
C HIS A 54 -18.30 2.11 4.61
N GLN A 55 -17.50 2.48 3.61
CA GLN A 55 -16.86 3.81 3.57
C GLN A 55 -17.76 4.90 2.96
N ALA A 56 -18.67 4.55 2.04
CA ALA A 56 -19.52 5.50 1.34
C ALA A 56 -20.39 6.35 2.28
N PRO A 57 -21.06 5.81 3.31
CA PRO A 57 -21.81 6.64 4.27
C PRO A 57 -20.94 7.64 5.03
N LEU A 58 -19.67 7.28 5.30
CA LEU A 58 -18.70 8.12 6.01
C LEU A 58 -18.18 9.27 5.14
N PHE A 59 -18.13 9.08 3.82
CA PHE A 59 -17.82 10.15 2.87
C PHE A 59 -19.02 11.07 2.59
N ALA A 60 -20.22 10.48 2.51
CA ALA A 60 -21.46 11.21 2.24
C ALA A 60 -21.91 12.07 3.43
N SER A 61 -21.57 11.67 4.65
CA SER A 61 -21.82 12.43 5.87
C SER A 61 -20.54 13.18 6.26
N PRO A 62 -20.32 14.41 5.78
CA PRO A 62 -19.19 15.20 6.25
C PRO A 62 -19.26 15.31 7.78
N PRO A 63 -18.10 15.50 8.45
CA PRO A 63 -18.06 15.88 9.85
C PRO A 63 -19.15 16.87 10.16
N ALA A 64 -20.15 16.46 10.94
CA ALA A 64 -21.24 17.33 11.28
C ALA A 64 -20.66 18.50 12.07
N SER A 65 -20.63 19.68 11.44
CA SER A 65 -20.20 20.94 12.05
C SER A 65 -21.15 21.40 13.15
N ASP A 66 -22.32 20.76 13.29
CA ASP A 66 -23.23 20.95 14.41
C ASP A 66 -23.91 19.60 14.74
N GLN A 67 -23.34 18.85 15.68
CA GLN A 67 -24.10 17.82 16.40
C GLN A 67 -24.51 18.43 17.73
N GLN A 68 -25.81 18.72 17.82
CA GLN A 68 -26.58 18.82 19.04
C GLN A 68 -25.93 18.00 20.16
N GLY A 69 -25.36 18.73 21.13
CA GLY A 69 -24.41 18.19 22.09
C GLY A 69 -24.97 17.01 22.88
N SER A 70 -24.18 15.95 22.96
CA SER A 70 -24.16 15.18 24.19
C SER A 70 -23.76 16.15 25.30
N LEU A 71 -24.68 16.42 26.23
CA LEU A 71 -24.50 17.34 27.37
C LEU A 71 -23.31 16.98 28.29
N PHE A 72 -22.58 15.88 28.01
CA PHE A 72 -21.57 15.35 28.92
C PHE A 72 -20.14 15.24 28.38
N ALA A 73 -19.85 15.47 27.09
CA ALA A 73 -18.45 15.59 26.64
C ALA A 73 -18.35 15.97 25.16
N SER A 74 -18.23 17.26 24.84
CA SER A 74 -17.54 17.64 23.61
C SER A 74 -16.04 17.43 23.83
N PRO A 75 -15.33 16.71 22.94
CA PRO A 75 -13.89 16.55 23.07
C PRO A 75 -13.24 17.94 23.03
N ALA A 76 -12.30 18.18 23.94
CA ALA A 76 -11.62 19.48 23.99
C ALA A 76 -10.98 19.79 22.62
N PRO A 77 -11.04 21.06 22.16
CA PRO A 77 -10.39 21.48 20.92
C PRO A 77 -8.92 21.06 20.89
N GLY A 78 -8.42 20.68 19.71
CA GLY A 78 -7.03 20.23 19.53
C GLY A 78 -6.73 18.83 20.05
N THR A 79 -7.68 18.10 20.66
CA THR A 79 -7.49 16.69 21.00
C THR A 79 -7.56 15.80 19.74
N PRO A 80 -6.89 14.64 19.71
CA PRO A 80 -7.01 13.68 18.62
C PRO A 80 -8.46 13.26 18.32
N THR A 81 -9.32 13.15 19.33
CA THR A 81 -10.74 12.82 19.16
C THR A 81 -11.49 13.93 18.44
N ALA A 82 -11.27 15.19 18.85
CA ALA A 82 -11.85 16.33 18.14
C ALA A 82 -11.37 16.36 16.69
N LEU A 83 -10.06 16.28 16.45
CA LEU A 83 -9.49 16.30 15.09
C LEU A 83 -10.02 15.16 14.21
N ALA A 84 -10.12 13.94 14.73
CA ALA A 84 -10.65 12.79 13.99
C ALA A 84 -12.09 13.03 13.52
N GLY A 85 -12.88 13.74 14.33
CA GLY A 85 -14.25 14.12 14.00
C GLY A 85 -14.34 14.99 12.76
N HIS A 86 -13.38 15.89 12.54
CA HIS A 86 -13.36 16.91 11.46
C HIS A 86 -12.52 16.52 10.24
N CYS A 87 -11.86 15.36 10.27
CA CYS A 87 -11.05 14.92 9.15
C CYS A 87 -11.92 14.64 7.92
N ASN A 88 -11.68 15.39 6.85
CA ASN A 88 -12.27 15.12 5.53
C ASN A 88 -11.17 14.76 4.51
N PRO A 89 -10.83 13.47 4.36
CA PRO A 89 -9.83 13.02 3.40
C PRO A 89 -10.16 13.34 1.93
N LEU A 90 -11.43 13.56 1.58
CA LEU A 90 -11.83 13.92 0.22
C LEU A 90 -11.57 15.38 -0.13
N GLY A 91 -11.46 16.26 0.87
CA GLY A 91 -11.13 17.67 0.67
C GLY A 91 -9.62 17.93 0.49
N LEU A 92 -8.78 16.91 0.62
CA LEU A 92 -7.32 17.03 0.49
C LEU A 92 -6.88 16.86 -0.97
N THR A 93 -5.84 17.57 -1.38
CA THR A 93 -5.28 17.48 -2.74
C THR A 93 -4.72 16.08 -3.04
N PRO A 94 -5.20 15.39 -4.08
CA PRO A 94 -4.60 14.13 -4.54
C PRO A 94 -3.25 14.36 -5.21
N LEU A 95 -2.31 13.48 -4.90
CA LEU A 95 -1.00 13.37 -5.54
C LEU A 95 -0.85 11.98 -6.16
N ALA A 96 -0.08 11.89 -7.24
CA ALA A 96 0.35 10.61 -7.79
C ALA A 96 1.26 9.86 -6.79
N LEU A 97 1.28 8.52 -6.82
CA LEU A 97 2.09 7.72 -5.88
C LEU A 97 3.61 7.88 -6.06
N ASP A 98 4.06 8.43 -7.18
CA ASP A 98 5.46 8.72 -7.47
C ASP A 98 5.92 10.12 -7.01
N PHE A 99 5.06 10.89 -6.31
CA PHE A 99 5.35 12.24 -5.82
C PHE A 99 6.69 12.36 -5.07
N TRP A 100 7.15 11.29 -4.42
CA TRP A 100 8.39 11.27 -3.65
C TRP A 100 9.66 11.36 -4.53
N ARG A 101 9.52 11.14 -5.85
CA ARG A 101 10.56 11.33 -6.85
C ARG A 101 10.68 12.76 -7.34
N TRP A 102 9.72 13.63 -7.02
CA TRP A 102 9.73 15.01 -7.51
C TRP A 102 10.87 15.82 -6.89
N PRO A 103 11.42 16.82 -7.61
CA PRO A 103 12.55 17.62 -7.14
C PRO A 103 12.27 18.34 -5.82
N GLN A 104 11.02 18.78 -5.62
CA GLN A 104 10.58 19.43 -4.39
C GLN A 104 9.49 18.60 -3.71
N PRO A 105 9.62 18.31 -2.41
CA PRO A 105 8.59 17.57 -1.68
C PRO A 105 7.35 18.46 -1.51
N PRO A 106 6.14 17.93 -1.80
CA PRO A 106 4.90 18.70 -1.70
C PRO A 106 4.52 19.04 -0.26
N HIS A 107 4.97 18.23 0.70
CA HIS A 107 4.68 18.39 2.13
C HIS A 107 5.94 18.15 2.97
N ARG A 108 6.00 18.78 4.15
CA ARG A 108 7.10 18.64 5.11
C ARG A 108 6.56 18.47 6.53
N GLY A 109 7.35 17.87 7.42
CA GLY A 109 7.02 17.77 8.84
C GLY A 109 5.96 16.72 9.17
N ALA A 110 5.28 16.91 10.29
CA ALA A 110 4.26 16.01 10.81
C ALA A 110 3.05 15.97 9.87
N SER A 111 2.58 14.77 9.54
CA SER A 111 1.41 14.59 8.69
C SER A 111 0.76 13.23 8.93
N LEU A 112 -0.52 13.17 8.57
CA LEU A 112 -1.16 11.91 8.20
C LEU A 112 -1.24 11.84 6.68
N TYR A 113 -1.13 10.63 6.13
CA TYR A 113 -1.34 10.38 4.71
C TYR A 113 -2.40 9.31 4.50
N PHE A 114 -3.15 9.48 3.42
CA PHE A 114 -4.29 8.67 3.03
C PHE A 114 -4.06 8.16 1.62
N VAL A 115 -4.05 6.84 1.44
CA VAL A 115 -3.91 6.22 0.12
C VAL A 115 -5.27 5.79 -0.38
N PHE A 116 -5.61 6.21 -1.59
CA PHE A 116 -6.88 5.94 -2.23
C PHE A 116 -6.70 5.12 -3.49
N ASP A 117 -7.75 4.38 -3.82
CA ASP A 117 -8.03 3.94 -5.18
C ASP A 117 -9.39 4.48 -5.63
N ARG A 118 -9.57 4.64 -6.95
CA ARG A 118 -10.85 5.01 -7.54
C ARG A 118 -11.24 3.98 -8.60
N PRO A 119 -11.81 2.84 -8.20
CA PRO A 119 -12.29 1.84 -9.15
C PRO A 119 -13.45 2.40 -9.98
N ASP A 120 -13.44 2.14 -11.28
CA ASP A 120 -14.64 2.24 -12.13
C ASP A 120 -15.42 0.92 -11.98
N PRO A 121 -16.74 0.88 -11.68
CA PRO A 121 -17.75 1.96 -11.68
C PRO A 121 -18.18 2.46 -10.30
N LEU A 122 -17.31 2.36 -9.30
CA LEU A 122 -17.68 2.67 -7.93
C LEU A 122 -17.88 4.21 -7.74
N PRO A 123 -19.02 4.66 -7.18
CA PRO A 123 -19.32 6.10 -7.05
C PRO A 123 -18.37 6.84 -6.09
N TRP A 124 -17.88 6.15 -5.06
CA TRP A 124 -16.94 6.67 -4.07
C TRP A 124 -15.57 5.99 -4.19
N PRO A 125 -14.46 6.73 -3.96
CA PRO A 125 -13.14 6.12 -3.90
C PRO A 125 -13.01 5.23 -2.65
N LEU A 126 -12.06 4.31 -2.70
CA LEU A 126 -11.71 3.43 -1.58
C LEU A 126 -10.53 4.04 -0.82
N LEU A 127 -10.69 4.31 0.48
CA LEU A 127 -9.57 4.65 1.36
C LEU A 127 -8.87 3.35 1.77
N LEU A 128 -7.75 3.05 1.12
CA LEU A 128 -7.01 1.80 1.26
C LEU A 128 -6.11 1.78 2.49
N TYR A 129 -5.45 2.90 2.82
CA TYR A 129 -4.48 2.98 3.90
C TYR A 129 -4.46 4.36 4.57
N VAL A 130 -4.27 4.38 5.88
CA VAL A 130 -3.99 5.57 6.69
C VAL A 130 -2.66 5.38 7.40
N GLY A 131 -1.79 6.39 7.36
CA GLY A 131 -0.51 6.33 8.08
C GLY A 131 -0.07 7.66 8.65
N GLU A 132 0.74 7.61 9.71
CA GLU A 132 1.43 8.77 10.28
C GLU A 132 2.89 8.91 9.85
N THR A 133 3.37 10.15 9.82
CA THR A 133 4.79 10.42 9.80
C THR A 133 5.13 11.76 10.46
N GLY A 134 6.30 11.84 11.08
CA GLY A 134 6.91 13.11 11.47
C GLY A 134 7.66 13.82 10.34
N ARG A 135 7.86 13.17 9.18
CA ARG A 135 8.70 13.67 8.07
C ARG A 135 8.10 13.32 6.71
N ALA A 136 7.05 14.05 6.31
CA ALA A 136 6.37 13.85 5.03
C ALA A 136 7.31 13.85 3.81
N ASP A 137 8.38 14.66 3.86
CA ASP A 137 9.40 14.80 2.82
C ASP A 137 10.30 13.57 2.65
N ARG A 138 10.30 12.67 3.63
CA ARG A 138 11.17 11.47 3.65
C ARG A 138 10.42 10.16 3.74
N ARG A 139 9.20 10.14 4.29
CA ARG A 139 8.51 8.90 4.65
C ARG A 139 8.37 7.89 3.51
N TRP A 140 8.14 8.40 2.30
CA TRP A 140 7.93 7.59 1.10
C TRP A 140 9.22 7.32 0.31
N LYS A 141 10.38 7.81 0.77
CA LYS A 141 11.69 7.44 0.22
C LYS A 141 12.15 6.13 0.89
N GLY A 142 12.50 5.14 0.09
CA GLY A 142 12.91 3.81 0.58
C GLY A 142 11.75 2.83 0.79
N GLU A 143 11.98 1.81 1.63
CA GLU A 143 11.05 0.74 1.93
C GLU A 143 9.88 1.19 2.82
N HIS A 144 8.70 0.65 2.54
CA HIS A 144 7.48 1.00 3.24
C HIS A 144 6.40 -0.06 3.03
N ASP A 145 5.88 -0.70 4.08
CA ASP A 145 4.89 -1.78 4.02
C ASP A 145 3.70 -1.47 3.08
N CYS A 146 3.16 -0.25 3.14
CA CYS A 146 2.06 0.17 2.25
C CYS A 146 2.39 0.01 0.75
N LYS A 147 3.66 0.15 0.34
CA LYS A 147 4.05 -0.09 -1.06
C LYS A 147 3.89 -1.55 -1.46
N GLY A 148 4.20 -2.48 -0.56
CA GLY A 148 3.97 -3.91 -0.77
C GLY A 148 2.49 -4.21 -0.97
N TYR A 149 1.62 -3.70 -0.09
CA TYR A 149 0.17 -3.86 -0.23
C TYR A 149 -0.36 -3.26 -1.54
N LEU A 150 0.12 -2.08 -1.95
CA LEU A 150 -0.28 -1.46 -3.21
C LEU A 150 0.21 -2.25 -4.43
N ALA A 151 1.41 -2.82 -4.39
CA ALA A 151 1.93 -3.68 -5.45
C ALA A 151 1.09 -4.95 -5.60
N ALA A 152 0.83 -5.66 -4.50
CA ALA A 152 -0.03 -6.84 -4.49
C ALA A 152 -1.44 -6.55 -5.00
N TYR A 153 -2.01 -5.41 -4.60
CA TYR A 153 -3.32 -4.96 -5.07
C TYR A 153 -3.33 -4.67 -6.57
N ALA A 154 -2.36 -3.90 -7.07
CA ALA A 154 -2.27 -3.57 -8.49
C ALA A 154 -2.03 -4.82 -9.35
N GLU A 155 -1.23 -5.77 -8.88
CA GLU A 155 -1.02 -7.05 -9.53
C GLU A 155 -2.30 -7.89 -9.58
N ALA A 156 -3.01 -8.00 -8.45
CA ALA A 156 -4.27 -8.72 -8.37
C ALA A 156 -5.32 -8.15 -9.33
N LEU A 157 -5.44 -6.82 -9.40
CA LEU A 157 -6.32 -6.15 -10.37
C LEU A 157 -5.88 -6.40 -11.81
N GLY A 158 -4.59 -6.27 -12.11
CA GLY A 158 -4.07 -6.48 -13.47
C GLY A 158 -4.32 -7.90 -13.98
N ARG A 159 -4.17 -8.92 -13.12
CA ARG A 159 -4.50 -10.32 -13.44
C ARG A 159 -6.00 -10.54 -13.74
N ALA A 160 -6.85 -9.64 -13.26
CA ALA A 160 -8.30 -9.65 -13.45
C ALA A 160 -8.79 -8.65 -14.52
N ASP A 161 -7.87 -8.08 -15.31
CA ASP A 161 -8.16 -7.05 -16.33
C ASP A 161 -8.87 -5.82 -15.73
N LEU A 162 -8.41 -5.43 -14.54
CA LEU A 162 -8.82 -4.22 -13.83
C LEU A 162 -7.61 -3.30 -13.67
N SER A 163 -7.84 -1.99 -13.70
CA SER A 163 -6.77 -0.99 -13.55
C SER A 163 -7.04 -0.13 -12.31
N PRO A 164 -6.08 -0.05 -11.36
CA PRO A 164 -6.23 0.86 -10.23
C PRO A 164 -5.95 2.31 -10.64
N MET A 165 -6.65 3.24 -10.00
CA MET A 165 -6.43 4.69 -10.06
C MET A 165 -5.94 5.19 -8.71
N LEU A 166 -4.68 4.85 -8.39
CA LEU A 166 -4.11 5.12 -7.07
C LEU A 166 -3.73 6.59 -6.89
N SER A 167 -4.03 7.13 -5.73
CA SER A 167 -3.56 8.46 -5.31
C SER A 167 -3.24 8.49 -3.83
N ILE A 168 -2.48 9.49 -3.41
CA ILE A 168 -2.17 9.76 -2.01
C ILE A 168 -2.48 11.21 -1.66
N ARG A 169 -2.94 11.43 -0.44
CA ARG A 169 -3.29 12.75 0.10
C ARG A 169 -2.62 12.96 1.43
N PHE A 170 -2.23 14.19 1.75
CA PHE A 170 -1.58 14.53 3.01
C PHE A 170 -2.40 15.54 3.80
N TRP A 171 -2.52 15.31 5.10
CA TRP A 171 -3.06 16.26 6.07
C TRP A 171 -1.95 16.68 7.03
N CYS A 172 -1.52 17.95 6.93
CA CYS A 172 -0.42 18.52 7.71
C CYS A 172 -0.88 19.21 8.99
N ASP A 173 -2.17 19.53 9.13
CA ASP A 173 -2.73 20.13 10.33
C ASP A 173 -3.07 19.05 11.37
N VAL A 174 -2.00 18.42 11.86
CA VAL A 174 -2.06 17.27 12.77
C VAL A 174 -1.07 17.48 13.92
N PRO A 175 -1.21 16.77 15.06
CA PRO A 175 -0.30 16.94 16.18
C PRO A 175 1.16 16.68 15.81
N THR A 176 2.05 17.59 16.23
CA THR A 176 3.50 17.40 16.08
C THR A 176 4.02 16.31 17.01
N GLN A 177 3.42 16.17 18.20
CA GLN A 177 3.77 15.15 19.18
C GLN A 177 3.41 13.74 18.67
N PRO A 178 4.39 12.80 18.54
CA PRO A 178 4.16 11.49 17.95
C PRO A 178 3.03 10.69 18.60
N ARG A 179 2.91 10.73 19.94
CA ARG A 179 1.87 10.00 20.66
C ARG A 179 0.46 10.46 20.28
N ALA A 180 0.23 11.78 20.24
CA ALA A 180 -1.06 12.35 19.86
C ALA A 180 -1.38 12.08 18.38
N ARG A 181 -0.38 12.16 17.49
CA ARG A 181 -0.57 11.86 16.07
C ARG A 181 -0.88 10.39 15.80
N ARG A 182 -0.20 9.46 16.48
CA ARG A 182 -0.52 8.02 16.43
C ARG A 182 -1.91 7.73 16.98
N GLN A 183 -2.34 8.42 18.04
CA GLN A 183 -3.71 8.29 18.53
C GLN A 183 -4.74 8.77 17.48
N LEU A 184 -4.46 9.88 16.79
CA LEU A 184 -5.30 10.38 15.69
C LEU A 184 -5.34 9.39 14.51
N GLU A 185 -4.19 8.85 14.10
CA GLU A 185 -4.08 7.78 13.09
C GLU A 185 -4.96 6.58 13.46
N GLN A 186 -4.84 6.07 14.69
CA GLN A 186 -5.60 4.93 15.17
C GLN A 186 -7.12 5.20 15.22
N LEU A 187 -7.54 6.42 15.56
CA LEU A 187 -8.96 6.80 15.50
C LEU A 187 -9.48 6.78 14.06
N LEU A 188 -8.67 7.26 13.09
CA LEU A 188 -9.04 7.28 11.68
C LEU A 188 -9.02 5.88 11.05
N ILE A 189 -8.05 5.04 11.38
CA ILE A 189 -8.00 3.62 10.96
C ILE A 189 -9.27 2.90 11.43
N ARG A 190 -9.71 3.11 12.68
CA ARG A 190 -10.96 2.53 13.19
C ARG A 190 -12.19 3.10 12.50
N ARG A 191 -12.25 4.43 12.29
CA ARG A 191 -13.40 5.10 11.66
C ARG A 191 -13.62 4.59 10.24
N TRP A 192 -12.56 4.54 9.44
CA TRP A 192 -12.63 4.23 8.00
C TRP A 192 -12.47 2.74 7.69
N ALA A 193 -12.01 1.96 8.66
CA ALA A 193 -11.63 0.56 8.51
C ALA A 193 -10.79 0.33 7.24
N SER A 194 -9.73 1.10 7.04
CA SER A 194 -8.88 1.03 5.84
C SER A 194 -8.26 -0.38 5.68
N PRO A 195 -8.42 -1.04 4.52
CA PRO A 195 -8.12 -2.47 4.37
C PRO A 195 -6.65 -2.85 4.41
N PHE A 196 -5.72 -1.93 4.14
CA PHE A 196 -4.29 -2.21 4.17
C PHE A 196 -3.64 -1.89 5.52
N ASN A 197 -4.41 -1.36 6.47
CA ASN A 197 -3.98 -1.25 7.85
C ASN A 197 -4.13 -2.63 8.52
N LYS A 198 -3.06 -3.09 9.20
CA LYS A 198 -2.97 -4.45 9.76
C LYS A 198 -4.10 -4.73 10.75
N GLU A 199 -4.58 -3.70 11.43
CA GLU A 199 -5.70 -3.71 12.38
C GLU A 199 -7.03 -4.16 11.75
N ASN A 200 -7.18 -4.03 10.43
CA ASN A 200 -8.41 -4.37 9.71
C ASN A 200 -8.26 -5.63 8.84
N ARG A 201 -7.15 -6.37 8.97
CA ARG A 201 -6.86 -7.55 8.13
C ARG A 201 -7.99 -8.58 8.19
N ASP A 202 -8.40 -8.97 9.41
CA ASP A 202 -9.42 -10.01 9.62
C ASP A 202 -10.80 -9.56 9.13
N ARG A 203 -11.10 -8.27 9.24
CA ARG A 203 -12.36 -7.70 8.79
C ARG A 203 -12.55 -7.85 7.28
N TRP A 204 -11.51 -7.60 6.50
CA TRP A 204 -11.62 -7.55 5.04
C TRP A 204 -11.28 -8.86 4.36
N ALA A 205 -10.48 -9.72 5.02
CA ALA A 205 -9.95 -10.94 4.45
C ALA A 205 -9.42 -10.68 3.03
N THR A 206 -8.56 -9.66 2.91
CA THR A 206 -8.07 -9.14 1.64
C THR A 206 -7.51 -10.30 0.80
N PRO A 207 -8.03 -10.53 -0.41
CA PRO A 207 -7.86 -11.81 -1.11
C PRO A 207 -6.54 -11.89 -1.90
N PHE A 208 -5.61 -10.98 -1.61
CA PHE A 208 -4.27 -10.91 -2.16
C PHE A 208 -3.30 -10.59 -1.03
N THR A 209 -2.12 -11.19 -1.07
CA THR A 209 -1.07 -10.96 -0.08
C THR A 209 0.00 -10.07 -0.68
N ALA A 210 0.41 -9.05 0.07
CA ALA A 210 1.78 -8.60 -0.03
C ALA A 210 2.56 -9.61 0.79
N ASP A 211 3.10 -10.66 0.15
CA ASP A 211 3.91 -11.63 0.86
C ASP A 211 4.99 -10.86 1.64
N PRO A 212 4.97 -10.90 2.98
CA PRO A 212 6.14 -10.52 3.73
C PRO A 212 7.11 -11.68 3.60
N ASP A 213 8.28 -11.43 3.04
CA ASP A 213 9.43 -12.33 3.25
C ASP A 213 9.63 -12.63 4.75
#